data_AF-A0A314Y003-F1
#
_entry.id   AF-A0A314Y003-F1
#
_cell.length_a   1.000
_cell.length_b   1.000
_cell.length_c   1.000
_cell.angle_alpha   90.00
_cell.angle_beta   90.00
_cell.angle_gamma   90.00
#
_symmetry.space_group_name_H-M   'P 1'
#
loop_
_entity.id
_entity.type
_entity.pdbx_description
1 polymer ?
#
loop_
_entity_poly.entity_id
_entity_poly.type
_entity_poly.pdbx_seq_one_letter_code
_entity_poly.pdbx_strand_id
1 'polypeptide(L)'
;MDQVDDWLERLIEEKGEDLYRMKGVLSINGSDQRYVFQGVHSTLDGCPGSTWGPDEKRINKLVFIGRNLDETTLRKGFRGCLV
;
A
#
# COMPACT_ATOMS: atom_id res chain seq x y z
N MET A 1 10.15 4.37 0.25
CA MET A 1 9.20 3.88 1.27
C MET A 1 8.35 5.06 1.73
N ASP A 2 9.01 6.14 2.07
CA ASP A 2 8.44 7.40 2.55
C ASP A 2 7.25 7.91 1.70
N GLN A 3 7.37 7.98 0.37
CA GLN A 3 6.28 8.52 -0.47
C GLN A 3 4.97 7.72 -0.45
N VAL A 4 5.03 6.39 -0.24
CA VAL A 4 3.81 5.57 -0.22
C VAL A 4 3.18 5.55 1.18
N ASP A 5 4.00 5.58 2.23
CA ASP A 5 3.53 5.76 3.61
C ASP A 5 2.81 7.11 3.79
N ASP A 6 3.44 8.23 3.37
CA ASP A 6 2.84 9.57 3.42
C ASP A 6 1.47 9.63 2.71
N TRP A 7 1.36 8.92 1.57
CA TRP A 7 0.12 8.86 0.81
C TRP A 7 -0.95 8.01 1.51
N LEU A 8 -0.55 6.88 2.11
CA LEU A 8 -1.45 6.02 2.87
C LEU A 8 -1.96 6.71 4.13
N GLU A 9 -1.11 7.45 4.85
CA GLU A 9 -1.51 8.24 6.03
C GLU A 9 -2.57 9.28 5.67
N ARG A 10 -2.35 10.08 4.62
CA ARG A 10 -3.34 11.06 4.14
C ARG A 10 -4.64 10.38 3.70
N LEU A 11 -4.53 9.24 3.02
CA LEU A 11 -5.71 8.48 2.60
C LEU A 11 -6.53 8.00 3.81
N ILE A 12 -5.86 7.57 4.90
CA ILE A 12 -6.50 7.18 6.15
C ILE A 12 -7.14 8.41 6.84
N GLU A 13 -6.47 9.56 6.85
CA GLU A 13 -7.04 10.79 7.42
C GLU A 13 -8.29 11.27 6.66
N GLU A 14 -8.25 11.23 5.33
CA GLU A 14 -9.37 11.71 4.50
C GLU A 14 -10.52 10.70 4.36
N LYS A 15 -10.22 9.39 4.38
CA LYS A 15 -11.16 8.32 4.04
C LYS A 15 -11.24 7.21 5.10
N GLY A 16 -10.68 7.40 6.29
CA GLY A 16 -10.61 6.38 7.34
C GLY A 16 -11.96 5.80 7.76
N GLU A 17 -13.03 6.60 7.75
CA GLU A 17 -14.39 6.14 8.07
C GLU A 17 -14.99 5.24 6.98
N ASP A 18 -14.54 5.42 5.75
CA ASP A 18 -15.00 4.68 4.58
C ASP A 18 -14.08 3.48 4.26
N LEU A 19 -12.89 3.43 4.85
CA LEU A 19 -11.88 2.39 4.71
C LEU A 19 -11.98 1.36 5.85
N TYR A 20 -12.52 0.19 5.55
CA TYR A 20 -12.64 -0.89 6.52
C TYR A 20 -11.34 -1.67 6.69
N ARG A 21 -10.68 -1.98 5.57
CA ARG A 21 -9.42 -2.73 5.58
C ARG A 21 -8.60 -2.39 4.35
N MET A 22 -7.29 -2.29 4.53
CA MET A 22 -6.33 -2.22 3.45
C MET A 22 -5.22 -3.24 3.65
N LYS A 23 -4.70 -3.77 2.55
CA LYS A 23 -3.50 -4.60 2.54
C LYS A 23 -2.70 -4.28 1.30
N GLY A 24 -1.38 -4.30 1.40
CA GLY A 24 -0.56 -4.18 0.22
C GLY A 24 0.76 -4.93 0.33
N VAL A 25 1.24 -5.35 -0.83
CA VAL A 25 2.57 -5.90 -1.04
C VAL A 25 3.29 -4.95 -1.98
N LEU A 26 4.43 -4.45 -1.54
CA LEU A 26 5.23 -3.47 -2.24
C LEU A 26 6.63 -4.02 -2.51
N SER A 27 7.12 -3.69 -3.69
CA SER A 27 8.52 -3.84 -4.05
C SER A 27 9.24 -2.54 -3.73
N ILE A 28 10.10 -2.56 -2.70
CA ILE A 28 10.90 -1.40 -2.31
C ILE A 28 12.19 -1.37 -3.12
N ASN A 29 12.50 -0.23 -3.73
CA ASN A 29 13.75 -0.05 -4.44
C ASN A 29 14.93 -0.21 -3.47
N GLY A 30 15.92 -1.04 -3.83
CA GLY A 30 17.06 -1.37 -2.97
C GLY A 30 16.80 -2.43 -1.89
N SER A 31 15.61 -3.05 -1.85
CA SER A 31 15.34 -4.21 -1.00
C SER A 31 14.99 -5.44 -1.83
N ASP A 32 15.53 -6.59 -1.45
CA ASP A 32 15.14 -7.89 -2.00
C ASP A 32 13.95 -8.50 -1.25
N GLN A 33 13.45 -7.85 -0.20
CA GLN A 33 12.28 -8.29 0.55
C GLN A 33 11.01 -7.64 0.03
N ARG A 34 9.92 -8.40 0.01
CA ARG A 34 8.58 -7.83 -0.22
C ARG A 34 8.15 -7.11 1.05
N TYR A 35 7.74 -5.86 0.93
CA TYR A 35 7.19 -5.14 2.06
C TYR A 35 5.69 -5.37 2.09
N VAL A 36 5.17 -5.89 3.21
CA VAL A 36 3.75 -6.18 3.37
C VAL A 36 3.19 -5.26 4.43
N PHE A 37 2.16 -4.51 4.07
CA PHE A 37 1.42 -3.69 5.02
C PHE A 37 -0.03 -4.13 5.12
N GLN A 38 -0.61 -3.87 6.28
CA GLN A 38 -2.01 -4.06 6.58
C GLN A 38 -2.52 -2.88 7.38
N GLY A 39 -3.71 -2.41 7.04
CA GLY A 39 -4.38 -1.37 7.80
C GLY A 39 -5.82 -1.75 8.11
N VAL A 40 -6.27 -1.40 9.30
CA VAL A 40 -7.65 -1.59 9.77
C VAL A 40 -8.11 -0.27 10.36
N HIS A 41 -9.14 0.33 9.74
CA HIS A 41 -9.59 1.69 10.05
C HIS A 41 -8.40 2.67 10.02
N SER A 42 -8.02 3.23 11.18
CA SER A 42 -7.00 4.26 11.32
C SER A 42 -5.60 3.74 11.66
N THR A 43 -5.42 2.43 11.81
CA THR A 43 -4.11 1.85 12.12
C THR A 43 -3.49 1.28 10.86
N LEU A 44 -2.25 1.68 10.56
CA LEU A 44 -1.39 1.09 9.53
C LEU A 44 -0.23 0.37 10.22
N ASP A 45 -0.01 -0.88 9.83
CA ASP A 45 1.10 -1.70 10.30
C ASP A 45 1.81 -2.31 9.10
N GLY A 46 3.14 -2.27 9.08
CA GLY A 46 3.92 -2.76 7.96
C GLY A 46 5.14 -3.54 8.41
N CYS A 47 5.29 -4.74 7.85
CA CYS A 47 6.37 -5.66 8.16
C CYS A 47 7.11 -6.10 6.89
N PRO A 48 8.43 -6.31 6.97
CA PRO A 48 9.16 -7.01 5.92
C PRO A 48 8.63 -8.45 5.83
N GLY A 49 8.17 -8.82 4.65
CA GLY A 49 7.78 -10.18 4.30
C GLY A 49 8.97 -10.98 3.76
N SER A 50 8.66 -12.11 3.13
CA SER A 50 9.69 -12.96 2.50
C SER A 50 10.45 -12.27 1.37
N THR A 51 11.68 -12.69 1.15
CA THR A 51 12.50 -12.29 -0.01
C THR A 51 11.81 -12.66 -1.32
N TRP A 52 11.91 -11.79 -2.32
CA TRP A 52 11.53 -12.10 -3.69
C TRP A 52 12.38 -13.26 -4.21
N GLY A 53 11.76 -14.22 -4.91
CA GLY A 53 12.52 -15.27 -5.60
C GLY A 53 13.42 -14.72 -6.70
N PRO A 54 14.48 -15.45 -7.10
CA PRO A 54 15.44 -15.01 -8.14
C PRO A 54 14.78 -14.73 -9.50
N ASP A 55 13.71 -15.45 -9.84
CA ASP A 55 12.93 -15.29 -11.07
C ASP A 55 11.55 -14.66 -10.84
N GLU A 56 11.27 -14.20 -9.61
CA GLU A 56 9.97 -13.66 -9.27
C GLU A 56 9.84 -12.21 -9.74
N LYS A 57 8.78 -11.92 -10.51
CA LYS A 57 8.49 -10.54 -10.91
C LYS A 57 8.10 -9.74 -9.68
N ARG A 58 8.90 -8.73 -9.35
CA ARG A 58 8.57 -7.73 -8.35
C ARG A 58 7.28 -7.02 -8.77
N ILE A 59 6.24 -7.18 -7.98
CA ILE A 59 4.93 -6.57 -8.23
C ILE A 59 4.48 -5.74 -7.03
N ASN A 60 3.80 -4.65 -7.34
CA ASN A 60 3.09 -3.87 -6.34
C ASN A 60 1.61 -4.24 -6.42
N LYS A 61 1.02 -4.68 -5.30
CA LYS A 61 -0.38 -5.06 -5.24
C LYS A 61 -1.00 -4.51 -3.96
N LEU A 62 -2.01 -3.66 -4.11
CA LEU A 62 -2.76 -3.07 -3.01
C LEU A 62 -4.22 -3.50 -3.12
N VAL A 63 -4.85 -3.74 -1.99
CA VAL A 63 -6.26 -4.11 -1.84
C VAL A 63 -6.86 -3.17 -0.82
N PHE A 64 -7.89 -2.45 -1.22
CA PHE A 64 -8.68 -1.57 -0.36
C PHE A 64 -10.11 -2.12 -0.29
N ILE A 65 -10.65 -2.17 0.91
CA ILE A 65 -12.01 -2.63 1.20
C ILE A 65 -12.71 -1.51 1.97
N GLY A 66 -13.80 -1.01 1.41
CA GLY A 66 -14.50 0.14 1.95
C GLY A 66 -15.74 0.50 1.14
N ARG A 67 -16.34 1.64 1.45
CA ARG A 67 -17.49 2.20 0.74
C ARG A 67 -17.10 3.53 0.08
N ASN A 68 -17.75 3.90 -1.03
CA ASN A 68 -17.48 5.16 -1.75
C ASN A 68 -16.01 5.40 -2.11
N LEU A 69 -15.24 4.33 -2.34
CA LEU A 69 -13.84 4.43 -2.74
C LEU A 69 -13.74 4.71 -4.24
N ASP A 70 -13.04 5.77 -4.60
CA ASP A 70 -12.79 6.12 -5.99
C ASP A 70 -11.53 5.41 -6.50
N GLU A 71 -11.72 4.36 -7.30
CA GLU A 71 -10.62 3.55 -7.84
C GLU A 71 -9.62 4.42 -8.62
N THR A 72 -10.12 5.36 -9.43
CA THR A 72 -9.29 6.19 -10.30
C THR A 72 -8.33 7.05 -9.47
N THR A 73 -8.85 7.68 -8.42
CA THR A 73 -8.08 8.50 -7.47
C THR A 73 -7.05 7.66 -6.74
N LEU A 74 -7.44 6.49 -6.23
CA LEU A 74 -6.53 5.56 -5.54
C LEU A 74 -5.39 5.10 -6.45
N ARG A 75 -5.71 4.70 -7.69
CA ARG A 75 -4.69 4.30 -8.68
C ARG A 75 -3.77 5.44 -9.05
N LYS A 76 -4.30 6.66 -9.18
CA LYS A 76 -3.50 7.85 -9.52
C LYS A 76 -2.56 8.23 -8.37
N GLY A 77 -3.06 8.22 -7.13
CA GLY A 77 -2.25 8.44 -5.93
C GLY A 77 -1.11 7.43 -5.83
N PHE A 78 -1.45 6.14 -5.93
CA PHE A 78 -0.43 5.09 -5.89
C PHE A 78 0.62 5.21 -7.01
N ARG A 79 0.20 5.54 -8.24
CA ARG A 79 1.13 5.76 -9.35
C ARG A 79 2.07 6.94 -9.13
N GLY A 80 1.65 7.95 -8.38
CA GLY A 80 2.51 9.08 -7.98
C GLY A 80 3.61 8.70 -7.00
N CYS A 81 3.43 7.61 -6.25
CA CYS A 81 4.43 7.10 -5.30
C CYS A 81 5.46 6.16 -5.94
N LEU A 82 5.27 5.76 -7.20
CA LEU A 82 6.21 4.90 -7.92
C LEU A 82 7.44 5.71 -8.36
N VAL A 83 8.62 5.18 -8.05
CA VAL A 83 9.93 5.74 -8.43
C VAL A 83 10.71 4.76 -9.29
#